data_AF-A0A3S2W122-F1
#
_entry.id   AF-A0A3S2W122-F1
#
_cell.length_a   1.000
_cell.length_b   1.000
_cell.length_c   1.000
_cell.angle_alpha   90.00
_cell.angle_beta   90.00
_cell.angle_gamma   90.00
#
_symmetry.space_group_name_H-M   'P 1'
#
loop_
_entity.id
_entity.type
_entity.pdbx_description
1 polymer ?
#
loop_
_entity_poly.entity_id
_entity_poly.type
_entity_poly.pdbx_seq_one_letter_code
_entity_poly.pdbx_strand_id
1 'polypeptide(L)'
;MPVKSLLPAANCVAVGAVWETETPVVGLLLNGRPERTGADVTLGLFLSQQPMRLDLRGANWRTAARRALDAENALLPHRRFPHSELRRLLGRNPFEVTFNYVHFHPRDELLAVGPARPAAARRAARPGHRRGGRRAPALVVTRPG
;
A
#
# COMPACT_ATOMS: atom_id res chain seq x y z
N MET A 1 7.95 6.63 16.84
CA MET A 1 7.13 5.73 16.01
C MET A 1 7.06 6.33 14.61
N PRO A 2 7.47 5.62 13.55
CA PRO A 2 7.35 6.12 12.18
C PRO A 2 5.89 6.37 11.79
N VAL A 3 5.61 7.47 11.08
CA VAL A 3 4.25 7.79 10.58
C VAL A 3 3.71 6.66 9.71
N LYS A 4 4.58 6.01 8.93
CA LYS A 4 4.24 4.86 8.10
C LYS A 4 3.51 3.78 8.89
N SER A 5 3.98 3.42 10.09
CA SER A 5 3.44 2.28 10.85
C SER A 5 2.14 2.60 11.59
N LEU A 6 1.79 3.89 11.73
CA LEU A 6 0.47 4.31 12.22
C LEU A 6 -0.65 3.98 11.23
N LEU A 7 -0.35 4.02 9.93
CA LEU A 7 -1.38 3.88 8.89
C LEU A 7 -1.87 2.43 8.70
N PRO A 8 -1.01 1.39 8.67
CA PRO A 8 -1.44 0.01 8.73
C PRO A 8 -2.22 -0.30 10.01
N ALA A 9 -1.84 0.28 11.16
CA ALA A 9 -2.58 0.13 12.41
C ALA A 9 -4.00 0.70 12.29
N ALA A 10 -4.14 1.92 11.77
CA ALA A 10 -5.45 2.54 11.54
C ALA A 10 -6.30 1.75 10.54
N ASN A 11 -5.70 1.24 9.47
CA ASN A 11 -6.37 0.38 8.51
C ASN A 11 -6.89 -0.91 9.17
N CYS A 12 -6.08 -1.59 9.98
CA CYS A 12 -6.52 -2.77 10.71
C CYS A 12 -7.64 -2.46 11.69
N VAL A 13 -7.60 -1.33 12.40
CA VAL A 13 -8.70 -0.92 13.31
C VAL A 13 -10.00 -0.72 12.53
N ALA A 14 -9.96 0.00 11.40
CA ALA A 14 -11.15 0.21 10.57
C ALA A 14 -11.71 -1.11 10.03
N VAL A 15 -10.82 -1.99 9.57
CA VAL A 15 -11.17 -3.31 9.05
C VAL A 15 -11.76 -4.22 10.14
N GLY A 16 -11.14 -4.25 11.31
CA GLY A 16 -11.64 -5.00 12.47
C GLY A 16 -13.01 -4.54 12.92
N ALA A 17 -13.28 -3.23 12.85
CA ALA A 17 -14.60 -2.68 13.13
C ALA A 17 -15.66 -3.09 12.08
N VAL A 18 -15.31 -3.11 10.79
CA VAL A 18 -16.23 -3.48 9.69
C VAL A 18 -16.56 -4.97 9.69
N TRP A 19 -15.59 -5.83 10.02
CA TRP A 19 -15.77 -7.28 10.05
C TRP A 19 -16.00 -7.85 11.46
N GLU A 20 -16.22 -6.99 12.45
CA GLU A 20 -16.47 -7.37 13.85
C GLU A 20 -15.44 -8.38 14.38
N THR A 21 -14.16 -8.14 14.06
CA THR A 21 -13.05 -9.01 14.44
C THR A 21 -11.95 -8.25 15.15
N GLU A 22 -11.45 -8.85 16.23
CA GLU A 22 -10.31 -8.31 16.97
C GLU A 22 -8.96 -8.74 16.37
N THR A 23 -8.96 -9.60 15.34
CA THR A 23 -7.74 -10.09 14.70
C THR A 23 -7.76 -9.95 13.18
N PRO A 24 -7.97 -8.73 12.64
CA PRO A 24 -8.07 -8.50 11.20
C PRO A 24 -6.79 -8.91 10.46
N VAL A 25 -6.97 -9.44 9.25
CA VAL A 25 -5.90 -9.76 8.30
C VAL A 25 -6.05 -8.87 7.08
N VAL A 26 -5.00 -8.11 6.76
CA VAL A 26 -4.97 -7.19 5.61
C VAL A 26 -3.74 -7.47 4.76
N GLY A 27 -3.85 -7.26 3.45
CA GLY A 27 -2.71 -7.36 2.54
C GLY A 27 -1.87 -6.09 2.60
N LEU A 28 -0.63 -6.18 3.08
CA LEU A 28 0.31 -5.06 3.08
C LEU A 28 1.12 -5.07 1.79
N LEU A 29 1.10 -3.99 1.02
CA LEU A 29 1.99 -3.82 -0.12
C LEU A 29 3.39 -3.47 0.35
N LEU A 30 4.35 -4.32 -0.01
CA LEU A 30 5.76 -4.13 0.28
C LEU A 30 6.55 -4.01 -1.03
N ASN A 31 7.53 -3.12 -1.03
CA ASN A 31 8.48 -3.00 -2.13
C ASN A 31 9.50 -4.15 -2.04
N GLY A 32 9.53 -4.99 -3.08
CA GLY A 32 10.49 -6.06 -3.27
C GLY A 32 11.76 -5.63 -4.02
N ARG A 33 11.87 -4.34 -4.42
CA ARG A 33 12.99 -3.82 -5.23
C ARG A 33 14.33 -4.16 -4.55
N PRO A 34 15.29 -4.79 -5.26
CA PRO A 34 16.61 -5.03 -4.71
C PRO A 34 17.30 -3.71 -4.38
N GLU A 35 17.89 -3.62 -3.19
CA GLU A 35 18.77 -2.52 -2.77
C GLU A 35 20.17 -2.70 -3.37
N ARG A 36 20.23 -2.83 -4.71
CA ARG A 36 21.46 -2.88 -5.52
C ARG A 36 21.51 -1.67 -6.46
N THR A 37 22.71 -1.16 -6.68
CA THR A 37 23.00 -0.09 -7.66
C THR A 37 22.49 -0.48 -9.04
N GLY A 38 21.67 0.35 -9.69
CA GLY A 38 21.07 0.08 -11.01
C GLY A 38 19.61 -0.42 -10.99
N ALA A 39 19.00 -0.61 -9.83
CA ALA A 39 17.60 -1.00 -9.74
C ALA A 39 16.63 0.11 -10.18
N ASP A 40 17.09 1.36 -10.20
CA ASP A 40 16.38 2.61 -10.54
C ASP A 40 15.83 2.65 -11.97
N VAL A 41 16.46 1.91 -12.90
CA VAL A 41 16.09 1.84 -14.33
C VAL A 41 15.30 0.59 -14.75
N THR A 42 14.99 -0.33 -13.82
CA THR A 42 14.21 -1.54 -14.17
C THR A 42 12.70 -1.26 -14.10
N LEU A 43 11.99 -1.42 -15.23
CA LEU A 43 10.52 -1.54 -15.27
C LEU A 43 10.13 -2.94 -14.77
N GLY A 44 9.40 -3.04 -13.66
CA GLY A 44 8.95 -4.31 -13.11
C GLY A 44 7.89 -4.15 -12.02
N LEU A 45 7.02 -5.16 -11.87
CA LEU A 45 6.07 -5.24 -10.76
C LEU A 45 6.83 -5.65 -9.50
N PHE A 46 7.44 -4.69 -8.80
CA PHE A 46 8.18 -4.94 -7.57
C PHE A 46 7.31 -4.92 -6.32
N LEU A 47 5.99 -4.83 -6.45
CA LEU A 47 5.09 -4.83 -5.30
C LEU A 47 4.71 -6.27 -4.97
N SER A 48 4.99 -6.69 -3.75
CA SER A 48 4.43 -7.92 -3.19
C SER A 48 3.33 -7.57 -2.20
N GLN A 49 2.36 -8.47 -2.05
CA GLN A 49 1.28 -8.34 -1.08
C GLN A 49 1.46 -9.43 -0.02
N GLN A 50 1.73 -9.01 1.22
CA GLN A 50 1.94 -9.94 2.33
C GLN A 50 0.78 -9.83 3.34
N PRO A 51 0.27 -10.96 3.86
CA PRO A 51 -0.79 -10.95 4.86
C PRO A 51 -0.24 -10.43 6.19
N MET A 52 -0.73 -9.28 6.62
CA MET A 52 -0.45 -8.70 7.93
C MET A 52 -1.65 -8.95 8.84
N ARG A 53 -1.47 -9.79 9.86
CA ARG A 53 -2.46 -10.00 10.92
C ARG A 53 -2.12 -9.14 12.12
N LEU A 54 -3.09 -8.43 12.66
CA LEU A 54 -2.90 -7.58 13.83
C LEU A 54 -3.87 -7.99 14.93
N ASP A 55 -3.37 -8.25 16.14
CA ASP A 55 -4.21 -8.47 17.32
C ASP A 55 -4.58 -7.12 17.95
N LEU A 56 -5.86 -6.80 17.99
CA LEU A 56 -6.43 -5.56 18.53
C LEU A 56 -7.00 -5.73 19.95
N ARG A 57 -6.98 -6.94 20.53
CA ARG A 57 -7.49 -7.19 21.88
C ARG A 57 -6.78 -6.32 22.92
N GLY A 58 -7.58 -5.56 23.66
CA GLY A 58 -7.11 -4.62 24.67
C GLY A 58 -6.16 -3.53 24.15
N ALA A 59 -6.09 -3.31 22.83
CA ALA A 59 -5.13 -2.38 22.25
C ALA A 59 -5.66 -0.95 22.29
N ASN A 60 -4.93 -0.06 22.98
CA ASN A 60 -5.03 1.38 22.69
C ASN A 60 -4.24 1.71 21.41
N TRP A 61 -4.44 2.92 20.86
CA TRP A 61 -3.78 3.39 19.63
C TRP A 61 -2.26 3.20 19.62
N ARG A 62 -1.59 3.50 20.73
CA ARG A 62 -0.13 3.34 20.85
C ARG A 62 0.28 1.86 20.78
N THR A 63 -0.51 0.97 21.36
CA THR A 63 -0.27 -0.47 21.34
C THR A 63 -0.55 -1.06 19.96
N ALA A 64 -1.63 -0.67 19.30
CA ALA A 64 -1.93 -1.05 17.93
C ALA A 64 -0.80 -0.61 16.97
N ALA A 65 -0.31 0.61 17.11
CA ALA A 65 0.80 1.14 16.30
C ALA A 65 2.10 0.33 16.47
N ARG A 66 2.45 -0.04 17.71
CA ARG A 66 3.63 -0.88 17.99
C ARG A 66 3.47 -2.27 17.40
N ARG A 67 2.33 -2.93 17.66
CA ARG A 67 2.03 -4.24 17.08
C ARG A 67 2.08 -4.22 15.55
N ALA A 68 1.63 -3.13 14.91
CA ALA A 68 1.69 -2.99 13.46
C ALA A 68 3.12 -2.82 12.95
N LEU A 69 3.95 -2.04 13.65
CA LEU A 69 5.38 -1.92 13.34
C LEU A 69 6.10 -3.27 13.46
N ASP A 70 5.82 -4.02 14.53
CA ASP A 70 6.42 -5.35 14.76
C ASP A 70 5.98 -6.34 13.67
N ALA A 71 4.68 -6.33 13.31
CA ALA A 71 4.15 -7.14 12.21
C ALA A 71 4.76 -6.76 10.85
N GLU A 72 4.91 -5.46 10.57
CA GLU A 72 5.57 -4.98 9.36
C GLU A 72 7.02 -5.48 9.28
N ASN A 73 7.77 -5.37 10.38
CA ASN A 73 9.15 -5.84 10.46
C ASN A 73 9.27 -7.36 10.25
N ALA A 74 8.35 -8.13 10.83
CA ALA A 74 8.30 -9.58 10.66
C ALA A 74 8.00 -10.01 9.21
N LEU A 75 7.37 -9.14 8.40
CA LEU A 75 7.10 -9.39 6.98
C LEU A 75 8.27 -9.03 6.05
N LEU A 76 9.25 -8.26 6.52
CA LEU A 76 10.39 -7.83 5.69
C LEU A 76 11.22 -8.98 5.10
N PRO A 77 11.48 -10.11 5.81
CA PRO A 77 12.14 -11.27 5.22
C PRO A 77 11.32 -11.95 4.12
N HIS A 78 9.98 -11.86 4.20
CA HIS A 78 9.05 -12.52 3.29
C HIS A 78 8.52 -11.62 2.17
N ARG A 79 9.00 -10.37 2.08
CA ARG A 79 8.51 -9.35 1.14
C ARG A 79 8.69 -9.66 -0.36
N ARG A 80 9.27 -10.80 -0.71
CA ARG A 80 9.38 -11.27 -2.11
C ARG A 80 8.56 -12.54 -2.37
N PHE A 81 7.84 -13.03 -1.36
CA PHE A 81 7.06 -14.23 -1.48
C PHE A 81 5.82 -13.96 -2.37
N PRO A 82 5.60 -14.70 -3.46
CA PRO A 82 4.52 -14.42 -4.40
C PRO A 82 3.14 -14.60 -3.76
N HIS A 83 2.22 -13.67 -4.03
CA HIS A 83 0.84 -13.79 -3.56
C HIS A 83 0.12 -15.01 -4.16
N SER A 84 0.44 -15.39 -5.40
CA SER A 84 -0.07 -16.62 -6.03
C SER A 84 0.28 -17.87 -5.23
N GLU A 85 1.49 -17.93 -4.70
CA GLU A 85 1.97 -19.04 -3.88
C GLU A 85 1.29 -19.06 -2.51
N LEU A 86 1.06 -17.90 -1.88
CA LEU A 86 0.27 -17.80 -0.66
C LEU A 86 -1.15 -18.34 -0.86
N ARG A 87 -1.80 -17.95 -1.97
CA ARG A 87 -3.14 -18.46 -2.31
C ARG A 87 -3.13 -19.96 -2.53
N ARG A 88 -2.11 -20.49 -3.20
CA ARG A 88 -1.95 -21.94 -3.44
C ARG A 88 -1.81 -22.71 -2.13
N LEU A 89 -0.97 -22.24 -1.21
CA LEU A 89 -0.73 -22.88 0.09
C LEU A 89 -1.95 -22.82 1.02
N LEU A 90 -2.69 -21.72 0.99
CA LEU A 90 -3.85 -21.51 1.86
C LEU A 90 -5.17 -22.05 1.27
N GLY A 91 -5.19 -22.39 -0.02
CA GLY A 91 -6.41 -22.81 -0.74
C GLY A 91 -7.47 -21.71 -0.86
N ARG A 92 -7.18 -20.48 -0.44
CA ARG A 92 -8.09 -19.33 -0.43
C ARG A 92 -7.33 -18.01 -0.49
N ASN A 93 -8.05 -16.91 -0.68
CA ASN A 93 -7.46 -15.58 -0.54
C ASN A 93 -7.21 -15.25 0.94
N PRO A 94 -5.98 -14.92 1.38
CA PRO A 94 -5.67 -14.65 2.80
C PRO A 94 -6.28 -13.37 3.37
N PHE A 95 -6.67 -12.41 2.54
CA PHE A 95 -7.21 -11.12 2.97
C PHE A 95 -8.13 -10.54 1.90
N GLU A 96 -9.14 -9.77 2.32
CA GLU A 96 -10.02 -9.06 1.38
C GLU A 96 -9.60 -7.60 1.17
N VAL A 97 -8.97 -6.98 2.17
CA VAL A 97 -8.55 -5.58 2.12
C VAL A 97 -7.04 -5.49 1.95
N THR A 98 -6.62 -4.59 1.08
CA THR A 98 -5.21 -4.32 0.79
C THR A 98 -4.85 -2.89 1.18
N PHE A 99 -3.68 -2.69 1.77
CA PHE A 99 -3.16 -1.40 2.21
C PHE A 99 -1.85 -1.07 1.49
N ASN A 100 -1.78 0.12 0.88
CA ASN A 100 -0.59 0.62 0.21
C ASN A 100 -0.24 2.03 0.71
N TYR A 101 1.01 2.23 1.11
CA TYR A 101 1.54 3.53 1.49
C TYR A 101 2.75 3.87 0.64
N VAL A 102 2.61 4.91 -0.18
CA VAL A 102 3.67 5.43 -1.04
C VAL A 102 4.10 6.80 -0.52
N HIS A 103 5.32 6.88 0.02
CA HIS A 103 5.93 8.15 0.39
C HIS A 103 6.81 8.65 -0.75
N PHE A 104 6.25 9.55 -1.57
CA PHE A 104 7.01 10.20 -2.63
C PHE A 104 8.05 11.15 -2.01
N HIS A 105 9.33 10.87 -2.24
CA HIS A 105 10.37 11.89 -2.12
C HIS A 105 10.37 12.63 -3.45
N PRO A 106 10.02 13.93 -3.50
CA PRO A 106 10.25 14.71 -4.70
C PRO A 106 11.76 14.72 -4.98
N ARG A 107 12.21 13.97 -5.97
CA ARG A 107 13.34 14.42 -6.77
C ARG A 107 12.77 15.55 -7.63
N ASP A 108 13.18 16.77 -7.33
CA ASP A 108 12.75 18.00 -8.00
C ASP A 108 12.95 17.99 -9.52
N GLU A 109 13.66 17.00 -10.08
CA GLU A 109 13.98 16.92 -11.51
C GLU A 109 12.88 16.28 -12.38
N LEU A 110 11.95 15.48 -11.83
CA LEU A 110 10.90 14.84 -12.66
C LEU A 110 9.63 15.69 -12.80
N LEU A 111 9.46 16.74 -11.98
CA LEU A 111 8.41 17.74 -12.18
C LEU A 111 8.82 18.83 -13.19
N ALA A 112 10.10 18.93 -13.53
CA ALA A 112 10.62 19.82 -14.57
C ALA A 112 10.31 19.30 -15.99
N VAL A 113 10.16 17.98 -16.14
CA VAL A 113 9.60 17.39 -17.36
C VAL A 113 8.10 17.36 -17.18
N GLY A 114 7.42 18.39 -17.70
CA GLY A 114 5.96 18.50 -17.67
C GLY A 114 5.28 17.20 -18.11
N PRO A 115 4.02 16.96 -17.70
CA PRO A 115 3.33 15.69 -17.95
C PRO A 115 3.47 15.31 -19.42
N ALA A 116 4.00 14.09 -19.68
CA ALA A 116 4.09 13.55 -21.02
C ALA A 116 2.72 13.70 -21.68
N ARG A 117 2.65 14.56 -22.72
CA ARG A 117 1.42 14.79 -23.46
C ARG A 117 1.01 13.44 -24.06
N PRO A 118 -0.19 12.92 -23.74
CA PRO A 118 -0.73 11.82 -24.53
C PRO A 118 -0.82 12.28 -25.99
N ALA A 119 -0.38 11.45 -26.92
CA ALA A 119 -0.53 11.70 -28.35
C ALA A 119 -2.00 12.01 -28.63
N ALA A 120 -2.26 13.18 -29.21
CA ALA A 120 -3.57 13.79 -29.28
C ALA A 120 -4.56 12.93 -30.09
N ALA A 121 -5.52 12.31 -29.41
CA ALA A 121 -6.80 11.97 -30.02
C ALA A 121 -7.63 13.27 -30.12
N ARG A 122 -7.87 13.71 -31.36
CA ARG A 122 -8.69 14.89 -31.69
C ARG A 122 -10.11 14.73 -31.15
N ARG A 123 -10.56 15.64 -30.26
CA ARG A 123 -11.88 16.30 -30.38
C ARG A 123 -12.03 17.52 -29.46
N ALA A 124 -12.97 18.38 -29.85
CA ALA A 124 -13.13 19.81 -29.57
C ALA A 124 -13.36 20.24 -28.10
N ALA A 125 -13.14 21.54 -27.88
CA ALA A 125 -13.08 22.32 -26.65
C ALA A 125 -14.40 22.51 -25.87
N ARG A 126 -14.30 22.72 -24.54
CA ARG A 126 -14.56 24.02 -23.84
C ARG A 126 -14.23 23.94 -22.33
N PRO A 127 -13.98 25.08 -21.64
CA PRO A 127 -13.06 25.15 -20.48
C PRO A 127 -13.76 25.26 -19.11
N GLY A 128 -13.10 24.77 -18.06
CA GLY A 128 -13.53 24.97 -16.67
C GLY A 128 -12.43 24.68 -15.65
N HIS A 129 -11.89 25.76 -15.06
CA HIS A 129 -11.16 25.89 -13.80
C HIS A 129 -10.21 24.77 -13.30
N ARG A 130 -8.91 25.08 -13.28
CA ARG A 130 -7.86 24.35 -12.55
C ARG A 130 -7.94 24.64 -11.04
N ARG A 131 -8.04 23.60 -10.21
CA ARG A 131 -7.56 23.63 -8.81
C ARG A 131 -6.43 22.63 -8.65
N GLY A 132 -5.28 23.13 -8.19
CA GLY A 132 -4.11 22.32 -7.85
C GLY A 132 -4.42 21.38 -6.69
N GLY A 133 -4.35 20.08 -6.95
CA GLY A 133 -4.56 19.03 -5.95
C GLY A 133 -3.22 18.51 -5.43
N ARG A 134 -2.91 18.78 -4.16
CA ARG A 134 -1.99 17.96 -3.36
C ARG A 134 -2.51 16.52 -3.41
N ARG A 135 -1.74 15.57 -3.97
CA ARG A 135 -2.14 14.16 -3.97
C ARG A 135 -1.94 13.58 -2.57
N ALA A 136 -3.06 13.32 -1.91
CA ALA A 136 -3.13 12.58 -0.65
C ALA A 136 -2.79 11.08 -0.88
N PRO A 137 -2.37 10.35 0.17
CA PRO A 137 -2.21 8.89 0.10
C PRO A 137 -3.53 8.24 -0.35
N ALA A 138 -3.44 7.33 -1.33
CA ALA A 138 -4.60 6.63 -1.87
C ALA A 138 -4.83 5.32 -1.12
N LEU A 139 -5.94 5.23 -0.39
CA LEU A 139 -6.49 3.98 0.14
C LEU A 139 -7.23 3.27 -1.01
N VAL A 140 -6.69 2.15 -1.49
CA VAL A 140 -7.36 1.33 -2.52
C VAL A 140 -7.96 0.11 -1.83
N VAL A 141 -9.25 0.21 -1.49
CA VAL A 141 -10.05 -0.93 -0.99
C VAL A 141 -10.64 -1.66 -2.19
N THR A 142 -10.12 -2.83 -2.51
CA THR A 142 -10.70 -3.70 -3.55
C THR A 142 -11.52 -4.79 -2.89
N ARG A 143 -12.83 -4.86 -3.15
CA ARG A 143 -13.65 -6.03 -2.82
C ARG A 143 -13.43 -7.13 -3.87
N PRO A 144 -13.28 -8.42 -3.51
CA PRO A 144 -13.59 -9.51 -4.44
C PRO A 144 -15.11 -9.60 -4.63
N GLY A 145 -15.54 -9.96 -5.84
CA GLY A 145 -16.91 -10.38 -6.12
C GLY A 145 -17.20 -11.79 -5.65
#